data_AF-T1C0H0-F1
#
_entry.id   AF-T1C0H0-F1
#
_cell.length_a   1.000
_cell.length_b   1.000
_cell.length_c   1.000
_cell.angle_alpha   90.00
_cell.angle_beta   90.00
_cell.angle_gamma   90.00
#
_symmetry.space_group_name_H-M   'P 1'
#
loop_
_entity.id
_entity.type
_entity.pdbx_description
1 polymer ?
#
loop_
_entity_poly.entity_id
_entity_poly.type
_entity_poly.pdbx_seq_one_letter_code
_entity_poly.pdbx_strand_id
1 'polypeptide(L)'
;ADNWLRHVRDVHEKHGALIEQCPADLRYDRLCELNAMEQALTVCQTTVVQDAWERQQPVTVHAWVYGLDNGQLHDLGFTVSSPQDVRIRYAATLQLISARIRSADSVDNTR
;
A
#
# COMPACT_ATOMS: atom_id res chain seq x y z
N ALA A 1 15.04 0.37 -21.52
CA ALA A 1 14.86 -0.35 -20.25
C ALA A 1 14.16 0.60 -19.29
N ASP A 2 12.83 0.52 -19.16
CA ASP A 2 12.06 1.51 -18.38
C ASP A 2 10.71 0.99 -17.82
N ASN A 3 10.43 -0.32 -17.95
CA ASN A 3 9.14 -0.88 -17.56
C ASN A 3 8.95 -1.03 -16.04
N TRP A 4 10.04 -1.16 -15.27
CA TRP A 4 9.97 -1.35 -13.83
C TRP A 4 9.59 -0.07 -13.08
N LEU A 5 10.18 1.07 -13.48
CA LEU A 5 9.85 2.38 -12.92
C LEU A 5 8.49 2.89 -13.39
N ARG A 6 8.03 2.43 -14.57
CA ARG A 6 6.68 2.71 -15.06
C ARG A 6 5.60 2.24 -14.06
N HIS A 7 5.74 1.06 -13.47
CA HIS A 7 4.77 0.59 -12.46
C HIS A 7 4.70 1.50 -11.22
N VAL A 8 5.83 2.03 -10.76
CA VAL A 8 5.84 3.01 -9.65
C VAL A 8 5.17 4.32 -10.08
N ARG A 9 5.41 4.76 -11.32
CA ARG A 9 4.77 5.95 -11.89
C ARG A 9 3.25 5.77 -12.02
N ASP A 10 2.79 4.61 -12.48
CA ASP A 10 1.35 4.29 -12.60
C ASP A 10 0.66 4.38 -11.23
N VAL A 11 1.32 3.92 -10.15
CA VAL A 11 0.82 4.08 -8.77
C VAL A 11 0.77 5.55 -8.35
N HIS A 12 1.82 6.32 -8.67
CA HIS A 12 1.84 7.75 -8.39
C HIS A 12 0.73 8.49 -9.14
N GLU A 13 0.48 8.19 -10.41
CA GLU A 13 -0.61 8.78 -11.20
C GLU A 13 -1.98 8.41 -10.64
N LYS A 14 -2.18 7.14 -10.27
CA LYS A 14 -3.44 6.64 -9.68
C LYS A 14 -3.79 7.33 -8.36
N HIS A 15 -2.80 7.65 -7.54
CA HIS A 15 -2.98 8.21 -6.19
C HIS A 15 -2.44 9.64 -6.04
N GLY A 16 -2.14 10.32 -7.14
CA GLY A 16 -1.44 11.62 -7.14
C GLY A 16 -2.18 12.66 -6.30
N ALA A 17 -3.50 12.77 -6.48
CA ALA A 17 -4.33 13.69 -5.71
C ALA A 17 -4.29 13.44 -4.19
N LEU A 18 -4.06 12.20 -3.76
CA LEU A 18 -3.92 11.84 -2.35
C LEU A 18 -2.51 12.18 -1.84
N ILE A 19 -1.47 11.90 -2.63
CA ILE A 19 -0.08 12.20 -2.30
C ILE A 19 0.15 13.72 -2.23
N GLU A 20 -0.47 14.49 -3.11
CA GLU A 20 -0.35 15.95 -3.16
C GLU A 20 -0.86 16.64 -1.89
N GLN A 21 -1.80 16.02 -1.17
CA GLN A 21 -2.29 16.49 0.14
C GLN A 21 -1.23 16.35 1.23
N CYS A 22 -0.17 15.57 1.03
CA CYS A 22 0.88 15.34 2.02
C CYS A 22 2.01 16.39 1.91
N PRO A 23 2.65 16.78 3.02
CA PRO A 23 3.89 17.55 3.03
C PRO A 23 4.97 16.92 2.13
N ALA A 24 5.76 17.76 1.46
CA ALA A 24 6.65 17.32 0.39
C ALA A 24 7.69 16.28 0.84
N ASP A 25 8.18 16.39 2.07
CA ASP A 25 9.10 15.48 2.75
C ASP A 25 8.48 14.10 3.01
N LEU A 26 7.17 14.02 3.24
CA LEU A 26 6.45 12.77 3.51
C LEU A 26 5.91 12.08 2.25
N ARG A 27 5.87 12.77 1.09
CA ARG A 27 5.30 12.21 -0.15
C ARG A 27 5.97 10.92 -0.60
N TYR A 28 7.29 10.81 -0.42
CA TYR A 28 8.03 9.60 -0.78
C TYR A 28 7.61 8.40 0.08
N ASP A 29 7.49 8.60 1.39
CA ASP A 29 7.04 7.54 2.31
C ASP A 29 5.62 7.09 1.97
N ARG A 30 4.72 8.02 1.66
CA ARG A 30 3.34 7.70 1.24
C ARG A 30 3.29 6.98 -0.09
N LEU A 31 4.14 7.36 -1.05
CA LEU A 31 4.26 6.62 -2.30
C LEU A 31 4.77 5.19 -2.06
N CYS A 32 5.72 4.98 -1.14
CA CYS A 32 6.19 3.65 -0.76
C CYS A 32 5.07 2.79 -0.14
N GLU A 33 4.27 3.35 0.78
CA GLU A 33 3.11 2.65 1.36
C GLU A 33 2.08 2.26 0.28
N LEU A 34 1.70 3.20 -0.59
CA LEU A 34 0.76 2.95 -1.68
C LEU A 34 1.31 1.92 -2.67
N ASN A 35 2.60 2.00 -2.99
CA ASN A 35 3.25 1.05 -3.88
C ASN A 35 3.26 -0.38 -3.31
N ALA A 36 3.57 -0.54 -2.02
CA ALA A 36 3.52 -1.84 -1.36
C ALA A 36 2.10 -2.44 -1.36
N MET A 37 1.07 -1.62 -1.10
CA MET A 37 -0.33 -2.05 -1.18
C MET A 37 -0.73 -2.47 -2.61
N GLU A 38 -0.34 -1.72 -3.64
CA GLU A 38 -0.64 -2.05 -5.05
C GLU A 38 0.08 -3.31 -5.52
N GLN A 39 1.31 -3.53 -5.08
CA GLN A 39 2.04 -4.78 -5.36
C GLN A 39 1.39 -5.97 -4.64
N ALA A 40 0.97 -5.81 -3.38
CA ALA A 40 0.25 -6.86 -2.68
C ALA A 40 -1.08 -7.20 -3.37
N LEU A 41 -1.81 -6.20 -3.86
CA LEU A 41 -3.00 -6.40 -4.69
C LEU A 41 -2.67 -7.19 -5.98
N THR A 42 -1.58 -6.82 -6.65
CA THR A 42 -1.12 -7.52 -7.86
C THR A 42 -0.76 -8.98 -7.56
N VAL A 43 -0.10 -9.26 -6.44
CA VAL A 43 0.19 -10.62 -5.97
C VAL A 43 -1.09 -11.41 -5.75
N CYS A 44 -2.08 -10.83 -5.07
CA CYS A 44 -3.39 -11.44 -4.89
C CYS A 44 -4.08 -11.77 -6.22
N GLN A 45 -3.82 -11.02 -7.30
CA GLN A 45 -4.43 -11.23 -8.62
C GLN A 45 -3.68 -12.25 -9.50
N THR A 46 -2.52 -12.73 -9.06
CA THR A 46 -1.78 -13.76 -9.82
C THR A 46 -2.52 -15.09 -9.80
N THR A 47 -2.41 -15.85 -10.90
CA THR A 47 -2.98 -17.20 -10.99
C THR A 47 -2.45 -18.11 -9.89
N VAL A 48 -1.17 -17.99 -9.51
CA VAL A 48 -0.55 -18.79 -8.44
C VAL A 48 -1.29 -18.64 -7.11
N VAL A 49 -1.63 -17.40 -6.72
CA VAL A 49 -2.33 -17.14 -5.46
C VAL A 49 -3.81 -17.51 -5.57
N GLN A 50 -4.45 -17.21 -6.70
CA GLN A 50 -5.84 -17.59 -6.96
C GLN A 50 -6.02 -19.11 -6.93
N ASP A 51 -5.20 -19.86 -7.67
CA ASP A 51 -5.22 -21.33 -7.70
C ASP A 51 -4.97 -21.94 -6.31
N ALA A 52 -4.08 -21.32 -5.51
CA ALA A 52 -3.82 -21.76 -4.14
C ALA A 52 -5.07 -21.61 -3.26
N TRP A 53 -5.78 -20.48 -3.35
CA TRP A 53 -7.04 -20.27 -2.65
C TRP A 53 -8.16 -21.19 -3.14
N GLU A 54 -8.26 -21.39 -4.46
CA GLU A 54 -9.26 -22.29 -5.07
C GLU A 54 -9.10 -23.74 -4.59
N ARG A 55 -7.86 -24.22 -4.45
CA ARG A 55 -7.57 -25.55 -3.88
C ARG A 55 -7.54 -25.59 -2.35
N GLN A 56 -8.03 -24.54 -1.68
CA GLN A 56 -8.10 -24.42 -0.22
C GLN A 56 -6.73 -24.51 0.49
N GLN A 57 -5.64 -24.17 -0.19
CA GLN A 57 -4.33 -24.08 0.44
C GLN A 57 -4.26 -22.82 1.32
N PRO A 58 -3.80 -22.92 2.58
CA PRO A 58 -3.68 -21.75 3.45
C PRO A 58 -2.54 -20.84 2.96
N VAL A 59 -2.90 -19.72 2.33
CA VAL A 59 -1.98 -18.67 1.88
C VAL A 59 -2.53 -17.32 2.31
N THR A 60 -1.68 -16.48 2.89
CA THR A 60 -2.02 -15.10 3.27
C THR A 60 -1.01 -14.14 2.68
N VAL A 61 -1.50 -13.04 2.11
CA VAL A 61 -0.70 -11.95 1.56
C VAL A 61 -0.76 -10.76 2.52
N HIS A 62 0.39 -10.23 2.90
CA HIS A 62 0.54 -9.06 3.77
C HIS A 62 1.27 -7.93 3.02
N ALA A 63 0.91 -6.67 3.30
CA ALA A 63 1.65 -5.51 2.82
C ALA A 63 2.24 -4.72 3.99
N TRP A 64 3.57 -4.67 4.07
CA TRP A 64 4.32 -3.97 5.11
C TRP A 64 5.35 -3.03 4.49
N VAL A 65 5.70 -1.98 5.23
CA VAL A 65 6.81 -1.07 4.89
C VAL A 65 7.78 -1.02 6.07
N TYR A 66 9.06 -0.85 5.79
CA TYR A 66 10.10 -0.76 6.81
C TYR A 66 10.85 0.57 6.68
N GLY A 67 10.87 1.36 7.75
CA GLY A 67 11.63 2.61 7.82
C GLY A 67 13.12 2.33 8.04
N LEU A 68 13.98 2.77 7.12
CA LEU A 68 15.44 2.62 7.27
C LEU A 68 16.02 3.60 8.28
N ASP A 69 15.36 4.73 8.47
CA ASP A 69 15.69 5.82 9.39
C ASP A 69 15.44 5.44 10.85
N ASN A 70 14.33 4.74 11.12
CA ASN A 70 13.83 4.46 12.46
C ASN A 70 13.79 2.97 12.82
N GLY A 71 14.02 2.08 11.85
CA GLY A 71 14.02 0.63 12.03
C GLY A 71 12.65 0.01 12.33
N GLN A 72 11.55 0.73 12.07
CA GLN A 72 10.21 0.28 12.41
C GLN A 72 9.54 -0.41 11.23
N LEU A 73 8.93 -1.56 11.50
CA LEU A 73 8.04 -2.25 10.57
C LEU A 73 6.62 -1.70 10.74
N HIS A 74 6.05 -1.21 9.65
CA HIS A 74 4.70 -0.67 9.59
C HIS A 74 3.80 -1.63 8.84
N ASP A 75 2.82 -2.18 9.57
CA ASP A 75 1.70 -2.87 8.94
C ASP A 75 0.75 -1.84 8.30
N LEU A 76 0.49 -2.01 7.00
CA LEU A 76 -0.42 -1.15 6.27
C LEU A 76 -1.89 -1.48 6.55
N GLY A 77 -2.18 -2.66 7.11
CA GLY A 77 -3.55 -3.17 7.32
C GLY A 77 -4.06 -3.99 6.15
N PHE A 78 -3.21 -4.28 5.15
CA PHE A 78 -3.53 -5.18 4.05
C PHE A 78 -3.09 -6.60 4.41
N THR A 79 -4.04 -7.38 4.90
CA THR A 79 -3.86 -8.81 5.18
C THR A 79 -5.02 -9.57 4.55
N VAL A 80 -4.72 -10.44 3.57
CA VAL A 80 -5.72 -11.12 2.75
C VAL A 80 -5.42 -12.61 2.68
N SER A 81 -6.39 -13.43 3.10
CA SER A 81 -6.28 -14.90 3.08
C SER A 81 -7.30 -15.56 2.14
N SER A 82 -8.11 -14.76 1.45
CA SER A 82 -9.14 -15.26 0.51
C SER A 82 -9.40 -14.25 -0.62
N PRO A 83 -9.87 -14.70 -1.80
CA PRO A 83 -10.24 -13.82 -2.90
C PRO A 83 -11.32 -12.80 -2.53
N GLN A 84 -12.26 -13.19 -1.68
CA GLN A 84 -13.42 -12.37 -1.29
C GLN A 84 -12.99 -11.16 -0.45
N ASP A 85 -11.91 -11.31 0.32
CA ASP A 85 -11.41 -10.26 1.21
C ASP A 85 -10.59 -9.19 0.49
N VAL A 86 -10.04 -9.50 -0.71
CA VAL A 86 -9.09 -8.62 -1.43
C VAL A 86 -9.63 -7.20 -1.55
N ARG A 87 -10.87 -7.04 -2.04
CA ARG A 87 -11.46 -5.71 -2.29
C ARG A 87 -11.74 -4.95 -1.00
N ILE A 88 -12.24 -5.66 0.02
CA ILE A 88 -12.59 -5.08 1.32
C ILE A 88 -11.32 -4.58 2.02
N ARG A 89 -10.26 -5.41 2.01
CA ARG A 89 -8.98 -5.08 2.64
C ARG A 89 -8.22 -4.00 1.89
N TYR A 90 -8.28 -3.99 0.56
CA TYR A 90 -7.74 -2.89 -0.24
C TYR A 90 -8.41 -1.55 0.14
N ALA A 91 -9.75 -1.50 0.17
CA ALA A 91 -10.48 -0.29 0.51
C ALA A 91 -10.17 0.19 1.93
N ALA A 92 -10.16 -0.73 2.91
CA ALA A 92 -9.82 -0.41 4.30
C ALA A 92 -8.38 0.10 4.44
N THR A 93 -7.42 -0.53 3.77
CA THR A 93 -6.01 -0.10 3.77
C THR A 93 -5.86 1.29 3.17
N LEU A 94 -6.49 1.56 2.03
CA LEU A 94 -6.46 2.88 1.40
C LEU A 94 -7.05 3.96 2.31
N GLN A 95 -8.13 3.65 3.04
CA GLN A 95 -8.69 4.56 4.04
C GLN A 95 -7.70 4.85 5.19
N LEU A 96 -6.99 3.83 5.69
CA LEU A 96 -5.97 3.99 6.73
C LEU A 96 -4.80 4.87 6.26
N ILE A 97 -4.25 4.60 5.08
CA ILE A 97 -3.18 5.41 4.48
C ILE A 97 -3.68 6.86 4.28
N SER A 98 -4.90 7.03 3.74
CA SER A 98 -5.48 8.36 3.55
C SER A 98 -5.69 9.11 4.87
N ALA A 99 -6.06 8.41 5.94
CA ALA A 99 -6.20 9.00 7.27
C ALA A 99 -4.85 9.43 7.86
N ARG A 100 -3.78 8.65 7.64
CA ARG A 100 -2.41 9.03 8.03
C ARG A 100 -1.93 10.28 7.30
N ILE A 101 -2.22 10.38 6.01
CA ILE A 101 -1.87 11.56 5.20
C ILE A 101 -2.52 12.81 5.79
N ARG A 102 -3.83 12.78 6.06
CA ARG A 102 -4.54 13.91 6.69
C ARG A 102 -4.09 14.22 8.13
N SER A 103 -3.60 13.22 8.86
CA SER A 103 -3.15 13.40 10.25
C SER A 103 -1.75 14.02 10.32
N ALA A 104 -0.90 13.76 9.31
CA ALA A 104 0.45 14.31 9.23
C ALA A 104 0.47 15.84 9.05
N ASP A 105 -0.58 16.41 8.44
CA ASP A 105 -0.76 17.88 8.33
C ASP A 105 -0.90 18.59 9.69
N SER A 106 -1.29 17.87 10.75
CA SER A 106 -1.55 18.48 12.06
C SER A 106 -0.32 18.62 12.96
N VAL A 107 0.75 17.84 12.73
CA VAL A 107 1.92 17.78 13.62
C VAL A 107 2.95 18.88 13.30
N ASP A 108 2.99 19.37 12.06
CA ASP A 108 4.01 20.33 11.63
C ASP A 108 3.59 21.82 11.78
N ASN A 109 2.34 22.10 12.17
CA ASN A 109 1.85 23.48 12.41
C ASN A 109 2.11 24.00 13.84
N THR A 110 3.01 23.37 14.61
CA THR A 110 3.39 23.80 15.98
C THR A 110 4.90 23.96 16.17
N ARG A 111 5.64 24.29 15.10
CA ARG A 111 7.06 24.66 15.20
C ARG A 111 7.35 26.01 14.58
#